data_AF-A0AAU1H835-F1
#
_entry.id   AF-A0AAU1H835-F1
#
_cell.length_a   1.000
_cell.length_b   1.000
_cell.length_c   1.000
_cell.angle_alpha   90.00
_cell.angle_beta   90.00
_cell.angle_gamma   90.00
#
_symmetry.space_group_name_H-M   'P 1'
#
loop_
_entity.id
_entity.type
_entity.pdbx_description
1 polymer ?
#
loop_
_entity_poly.entity_id
_entity_poly.type
_entity_poly.pdbx_seq_one_letter_code
_entity_poly.pdbx_strand_id
1 'polypeptide(L)'
;MRVLLPLHMYSVTYELAHGRPYSKLEELLLRAVSDLQGQAGCTYRDLRDVFKVHDRLLTEGLVTLIQEAWVVMVQEGREIRYLVTAEGQLTITHKRRPSKLRVRSNRASIVRERLTGQLARSGDLQLVTGRAVRTATDRRELHNVLRPRVQRTRVNGGETEWLLPPSGHQEWVRWIDSVARLNTDLYYLPVLADLEKSEVVGLPHHWRHLGPLILGEVAERTDDMTDDETFQTRLGGLMKKPLRGAGRHLPPRAGSYATASVTCDDLALTAAESRGLTNSVLAQALDNILVVTTRLDRGRAGRARDLLAGLKERGIHADLLWALDSPQDDSPAALANVLGAARGGRGNGKVQFNRTPSEAAMDLVLASTPAGPVAVLGSALLGDGARGDALSPAVRVTDPSVLAMLARLCAGWWEGLPSEEGSLPAHRWKHLAERWIGAAAVARTSPTEAAPDAAAPCPGPLCTGSVMLYLGPQQAAIREELTTRPGPRLLIADSASSRDELAAESATTGEVRPGFRVVGGSDGWQFMNRSTGMAWSTVDTSELVPPTGPCRVTAVTDRWLVEQVDRPVSALSFTVNGHVATRAWERTAEFRSTTPPNGESGRGPTAGEAH
;
A
#
# COMPACT_ATOMS: atom_id res chain seq x y z
N MET A 1 -33.33 -12.79 2.33
CA MET A 1 -33.18 -13.48 1.04
C MET A 1 -31.73 -13.94 0.83
N ARG A 2 -31.46 -15.16 0.38
CA ARG A 2 -30.09 -15.63 0.06
C ARG A 2 -29.74 -15.33 -1.40
N VAL A 3 -28.53 -14.84 -1.61
CA VAL A 3 -27.98 -14.51 -2.93
C VAL A 3 -26.54 -15.01 -3.06
N LEU A 4 -26.05 -15.11 -4.29
CA LEU A 4 -24.73 -15.64 -4.62
C LEU A 4 -23.81 -14.52 -5.11
N LEU A 5 -22.77 -14.20 -4.34
CA LEU A 5 -21.72 -13.27 -4.75
C LEU A 5 -20.70 -14.00 -5.66
N PRO A 6 -20.55 -13.61 -6.93
CA PRO A 6 -19.65 -14.29 -7.86
C PRO A 6 -18.17 -13.94 -7.62
N LEU A 7 -17.30 -14.96 -7.69
CA LEU A 7 -15.88 -14.87 -7.40
C LEU A 7 -15.00 -15.46 -8.51
N HIS A 8 -13.79 -14.93 -8.66
CA HIS A 8 -12.67 -15.57 -9.35
C HIS A 8 -11.71 -16.17 -8.33
N MET A 9 -11.24 -17.40 -8.58
CA MET A 9 -10.27 -18.07 -7.72
C MET A 9 -8.90 -18.15 -8.38
N TYR A 10 -7.86 -17.87 -7.60
CA TYR A 10 -6.46 -17.80 -8.01
C TYR A 10 -5.62 -18.69 -7.11
N SER A 11 -4.62 -19.31 -7.70
CA SER A 11 -3.52 -19.99 -7.05
C SER A 11 -2.32 -19.07 -7.07
N VAL A 12 -1.81 -18.71 -5.90
CA VAL A 12 -0.57 -17.97 -5.77
C VAL A 12 0.53 -18.91 -5.31
N THR A 13 1.58 -19.04 -6.13
CA THR A 13 2.81 -19.73 -5.77
C THR A 13 3.81 -18.69 -5.28
N TYR A 14 4.38 -18.90 -4.11
CA TYR A 14 5.26 -17.93 -3.46
C TYR A 14 6.37 -18.63 -2.68
N GLU A 15 7.45 -17.92 -2.43
CA GLU A 15 8.55 -18.38 -1.61
C GLU A 15 8.49 -17.74 -0.23
N LEU A 16 8.56 -18.58 0.79
CA LEU A 16 8.77 -18.16 2.17
C LEU A 16 10.24 -18.32 2.51
N ALA A 17 10.81 -17.23 3.00
CA ALA A 17 12.11 -17.24 3.66
C ALA A 17 11.90 -17.38 5.17
N HIS A 18 12.75 -18.17 5.83
CA HIS A 18 12.90 -18.18 7.28
C HIS A 18 14.36 -18.27 7.68
N GLY A 19 14.67 -17.83 8.89
CA GLY A 19 16.02 -17.81 9.46
C GLY A 19 16.68 -16.43 9.36
N ARG A 20 17.70 -16.20 10.19
CA ARG A 20 18.46 -14.93 10.19
C ARG A 20 19.55 -14.98 9.12
N PRO A 21 19.63 -14.01 8.20
CA PRO A 21 20.81 -13.84 7.36
C PRO A 21 22.05 -13.69 8.23
N TYR A 22 23.16 -14.31 7.82
CA TYR A 22 24.39 -14.25 8.60
C TYR A 22 24.87 -12.82 8.78
N SER A 23 25.15 -12.44 10.03
CA SER A 23 25.65 -11.11 10.35
C SER A 23 27.10 -10.95 9.93
N LYS A 24 27.54 -9.70 9.74
CA LYS A 24 28.97 -9.43 9.46
C LYS A 24 29.87 -9.91 10.60
N LEU A 25 29.37 -9.87 11.84
CA LEU A 25 30.06 -10.39 13.00
C LEU A 25 30.29 -11.91 12.89
N GLU A 26 29.28 -12.69 12.49
CA GLU A 26 29.43 -14.14 12.29
C GLU A 26 30.41 -14.47 11.16
N GLU A 27 30.43 -13.68 10.07
CA GLU A 27 31.43 -13.81 9.00
C GLU A 27 32.85 -13.58 9.52
N LEU A 28 33.03 -12.51 10.32
CA LEU A 28 34.32 -12.20 10.92
C LEU A 28 34.71 -13.26 11.96
N LEU A 29 33.77 -13.75 12.77
CA LEU A 29 33.99 -14.81 13.75
C LEU A 29 34.45 -16.09 13.07
N LEU A 30 33.77 -16.52 12.00
CA LEU A 30 34.16 -17.70 11.23
C LEU A 30 35.58 -17.55 10.68
N ARG A 31 35.93 -16.37 10.15
CA ARG A 31 37.30 -16.08 9.69
C ARG A 31 38.30 -16.11 10.84
N ALA A 32 37.99 -15.47 11.96
CA ALA A 32 38.88 -15.47 13.12
C ALA A 32 39.12 -16.89 13.63
N VAL A 33 38.10 -17.74 13.70
CA VAL A 33 38.29 -19.17 14.05
C VAL A 33 39.20 -19.84 13.02
N SER A 34 39.03 -19.60 11.71
CA SER A 34 39.88 -20.18 10.66
C SER A 34 41.33 -19.70 10.71
N ASP A 35 41.53 -18.41 10.96
CA ASP A 35 42.85 -17.78 11.01
C ASP A 35 43.60 -18.20 12.29
N LEU A 36 42.88 -18.43 13.40
CA LEU A 36 43.43 -18.81 14.70
C LEU A 36 43.50 -20.32 14.94
N GLN A 37 42.83 -21.16 14.15
CA GLN A 37 42.68 -22.59 14.49
C GLN A 37 43.97 -23.39 14.52
N GLY A 38 45.07 -22.97 13.86
CA GLY A 38 46.32 -23.75 13.85
C GLY A 38 46.10 -25.26 13.62
N GLN A 39 46.87 -26.13 14.28
CA GLN A 39 46.55 -27.57 14.35
C GLN A 39 45.59 -27.93 15.49
N ALA A 40 45.35 -27.03 16.44
CA ALA A 40 44.83 -27.37 17.75
C ALA A 40 43.49 -26.70 18.10
N GLY A 41 42.97 -25.82 17.24
CA GLY A 41 41.74 -25.04 17.41
C GLY A 41 41.93 -23.69 18.09
N CYS A 42 40.93 -22.83 17.94
CA CYS A 42 40.84 -21.51 18.56
C CYS A 42 40.06 -21.60 19.88
N THR A 43 40.45 -20.87 20.93
CA THR A 43 39.72 -20.85 22.21
C THR A 43 38.71 -19.69 22.26
N TYR A 44 37.77 -19.73 23.21
CA TYR A 44 36.86 -18.60 23.45
C TYR A 44 37.61 -17.32 23.85
N ARG A 45 38.72 -17.48 24.60
CA ARG A 45 39.55 -16.37 25.06
C ARG A 45 40.20 -15.64 23.89
N ASP A 46 40.71 -16.39 22.91
CA ASP A 46 41.32 -15.80 21.70
C ASP A 46 40.31 -14.96 20.92
N LEU A 47 39.07 -15.46 20.76
CA LEU A 47 37.99 -14.71 20.12
C LEU A 47 37.61 -13.46 20.90
N ARG A 48 37.56 -13.54 22.24
CA ARG A 48 37.32 -12.37 23.09
C ARG A 48 38.40 -11.32 22.90
N ASP A 49 39.65 -11.75 22.75
CA ASP A 49 40.78 -10.85 22.53
C ASP A 49 40.79 -10.20 21.15
N VAL A 50 40.28 -10.87 20.11
CA VAL A 50 40.15 -10.29 18.77
C VAL A 50 39.01 -9.28 18.68
N PHE A 51 37.80 -9.65 19.14
CA PHE A 51 36.61 -8.86 18.86
C PHE A 51 36.34 -7.75 19.87
N LYS A 52 36.78 -7.91 21.13
CA LYS A 52 36.54 -6.94 22.22
C LYS A 52 35.07 -6.49 22.32
N VAL A 53 34.12 -7.37 22.00
CA VAL A 53 32.67 -7.16 22.15
C VAL A 53 32.15 -7.88 23.39
N HIS A 54 30.89 -7.62 23.76
CA HIS A 54 30.23 -8.28 24.89
C HIS A 54 30.16 -9.81 24.69
N ASP A 55 30.48 -10.58 25.74
CA ASP A 55 30.57 -12.06 25.71
C ASP A 55 29.31 -12.71 25.13
N ARG A 56 28.13 -12.16 25.43
CA ARG A 56 26.85 -12.60 24.86
C ARG A 56 26.83 -12.62 23.32
N LEU A 57 27.39 -11.59 22.67
CA LEU A 57 27.42 -11.51 21.19
C LEU A 57 28.35 -12.56 20.58
N LEU A 58 29.49 -12.82 21.23
CA LEU A 58 30.42 -13.89 20.81
C LEU A 58 29.77 -15.26 20.94
N THR A 59 29.11 -15.51 22.06
CA THR A 59 28.42 -16.78 22.32
C THR A 59 27.26 -16.98 21.33
N GLU A 60 26.43 -15.97 21.10
CA GLU A 60 25.35 -16.04 20.10
C GLU A 60 25.89 -16.30 18.68
N GLY A 61 26.98 -15.62 18.31
CA GLY A 61 27.66 -15.84 17.02
C GLY A 61 28.24 -17.25 16.89
N LEU A 62 28.91 -17.77 17.93
CA LEU A 62 29.47 -19.11 17.94
C LEU A 62 28.39 -20.20 17.91
N VAL A 63 27.34 -20.07 18.71
CA VAL A 63 26.17 -20.97 18.66
C VAL A 63 25.58 -20.97 17.26
N THR A 64 25.48 -19.80 16.63
CA THR A 64 24.98 -19.65 15.26
C THR A 64 25.85 -20.40 14.25
N LEU A 65 27.18 -20.32 14.36
CA LEU A 65 28.14 -21.04 13.50
C LEU A 65 28.15 -22.55 13.76
N ILE A 66 27.95 -22.98 15.00
CA ILE A 66 27.90 -24.39 15.40
C ILE A 66 26.63 -25.08 14.91
N GLN A 67 25.47 -24.44 15.05
CA GLN A 67 24.19 -24.98 14.57
C GLN A 67 24.19 -25.28 13.06
N GLU A 68 25.11 -24.68 12.33
CA GLU A 68 25.20 -24.73 10.87
C GLU A 68 26.39 -25.56 10.43
N ALA A 69 27.01 -26.26 11.39
CA ALA A 69 28.12 -27.16 11.17
C ALA A 69 29.33 -26.52 10.47
N TRP A 70 29.55 -25.19 10.58
CA TRP A 70 30.78 -24.55 10.06
C TRP A 70 31.86 -24.43 11.08
N VAL A 71 31.46 -24.36 12.35
CA VAL A 71 32.36 -24.46 13.48
C VAL A 71 31.92 -25.67 14.27
N VAL A 72 32.87 -26.50 14.67
CA VAL A 72 32.64 -27.57 15.63
C VAL A 72 33.33 -27.23 16.94
N MET A 73 32.66 -27.57 18.03
CA MET A 73 33.21 -27.46 19.37
C MET A 73 33.87 -28.79 19.73
N VAL A 74 35.17 -28.77 20.04
CA VAL A 74 35.94 -29.93 20.49
C VAL A 74 36.46 -29.63 21.88
N GLN A 75 36.26 -30.58 22.80
CA GLN A 75 36.81 -30.48 24.14
C GLN A 75 38.17 -31.19 24.19
N GLU A 76 39.22 -30.45 24.51
CA GLU A 76 40.57 -30.98 24.70
C GLU A 76 40.99 -30.76 26.15
N GLY A 77 40.92 -31.82 26.97
CA GLY A 77 41.12 -31.73 28.41
C GLY A 77 40.05 -30.88 29.10
N ARG A 78 40.46 -29.74 29.67
CA ARG A 78 39.57 -28.77 30.36
C ARG A 78 39.19 -27.56 29.52
N GLU A 79 39.71 -27.46 28.29
CA GLU A 79 39.51 -26.29 27.44
C GLU A 79 38.58 -26.63 26.26
N ILE A 80 37.67 -25.71 25.96
CA ILE A 80 36.78 -25.81 24.80
C ILE A 80 37.47 -25.10 23.63
N ARG A 81 37.57 -25.81 22.52
CA ARG A 81 38.18 -25.31 21.28
C ARG A 81 37.19 -25.34 20.14
N TYR A 82 37.34 -24.37 19.25
CA TYR A 82 36.52 -24.16 18.07
C TYR A 82 37.38 -24.44 16.84
N LEU A 83 36.88 -25.32 15.98
CA LEU A 83 37.52 -25.69 14.71
C LEU A 83 36.58 -25.38 13.56
N VAL A 84 37.12 -24.87 12.46
CA VAL A 84 36.34 -24.70 11.24
C VAL A 84 36.19 -26.06 10.55
N THR A 85 34.98 -26.42 10.15
CA THR A 85 34.70 -27.66 9.41
C THR A 85 35.03 -27.48 7.92
N ALA A 86 34.95 -28.56 7.14
CA ALA A 86 35.13 -28.48 5.68
C ALA A 86 34.12 -27.51 5.03
N GLU A 87 32.87 -27.50 5.48
CA GLU A 87 31.83 -26.59 5.00
C GLU A 87 32.10 -25.13 5.40
N GLY A 88 32.60 -24.91 6.61
CA GLY A 88 33.06 -23.59 7.06
C GLY A 88 34.25 -23.09 6.23
N GLN A 89 35.18 -23.97 5.86
CA GLN A 89 36.35 -23.60 5.05
C GLN A 89 35.97 -23.24 3.61
N LEU A 90 35.04 -24.00 3.00
CA LEU A 90 34.46 -23.67 1.70
C LEU A 90 33.76 -22.31 1.72
N THR A 91 33.02 -22.04 2.79
CA THR A 91 32.30 -20.77 3.01
C THR A 91 33.25 -19.57 3.00
N ILE A 92 34.37 -19.65 3.73
CA ILE A 92 35.41 -18.62 3.75
C ILE A 92 36.02 -18.44 2.36
N THR A 93 36.42 -19.55 1.72
CA THR A 93 37.14 -19.56 0.44
C THR A 93 36.33 -18.94 -0.69
N HIS A 94 35.05 -19.29 -0.78
CA HIS A 94 34.17 -18.78 -1.82
C HIS A 94 33.57 -17.41 -1.50
N LYS A 95 33.91 -16.80 -0.34
CA LYS A 95 33.24 -15.61 0.22
C LYS A 95 31.71 -15.73 0.19
N ARG A 96 31.21 -16.96 0.20
CA ARG A 96 29.80 -17.25 -0.02
C ARG A 96 29.16 -17.08 1.34
N ARG A 97 28.37 -16.03 1.56
CA ARG A 97 27.54 -15.91 2.77
C ARG A 97 26.52 -17.02 2.67
N PRO A 98 26.58 -18.04 3.51
CA PRO A 98 25.54 -19.03 3.46
C PRO A 98 24.36 -18.36 4.13
N SER A 99 23.21 -18.47 3.52
CA SER A 99 22.02 -17.86 4.06
C SER A 99 21.37 -18.92 4.95
N LYS A 100 21.26 -18.71 6.27
CA LYS A 100 20.24 -19.46 7.05
C LYS A 100 18.82 -19.20 6.52
N LEU A 101 18.70 -18.29 5.55
CA LEU A 101 17.56 -18.16 4.65
C LEU A 101 17.27 -19.50 4.00
N ARG A 102 16.47 -20.29 4.71
CA ARG A 102 15.84 -21.47 4.14
C ARG A 102 14.64 -20.96 3.38
N VAL A 103 14.67 -21.22 2.09
CA VAL A 103 13.61 -20.82 1.18
C VAL A 103 12.77 -22.06 0.93
N ARG A 104 11.46 -21.94 1.12
CA ARG A 104 10.50 -22.97 0.74
C ARG A 104 9.43 -22.39 -0.16
N SER A 105 9.07 -23.13 -1.19
CA SER A 105 7.90 -22.80 -1.99
C SER A 105 6.64 -23.17 -1.23
N ASN A 106 5.63 -22.32 -1.31
CA ASN A 106 4.31 -22.54 -0.73
C ASN A 106 3.24 -22.08 -1.73
N ARG A 107 2.00 -22.48 -1.49
CA ARG A 107 0.86 -22.20 -2.35
C ARG A 107 -0.33 -21.74 -1.52
N ALA A 108 -0.97 -20.66 -1.94
CA ALA A 108 -2.19 -20.16 -1.33
C ALA A 108 -3.30 -20.01 -2.37
N SER A 109 -4.53 -20.25 -1.94
CA SER A 109 -5.73 -20.00 -2.75
C SER A 109 -6.36 -18.67 -2.33
N ILE A 110 -6.48 -17.75 -3.28
CA ILE A 110 -7.04 -16.41 -3.09
C ILE A 110 -8.25 -16.29 -3.98
N VAL A 111 -9.28 -15.59 -3.50
CA VAL A 111 -10.42 -15.22 -4.31
C VAL A 111 -10.50 -13.72 -4.50
N ARG A 112 -11.10 -13.33 -5.62
CA ARG A 112 -11.50 -11.97 -5.94
C ARG A 112 -12.99 -11.93 -6.17
N GLU A 113 -13.71 -11.12 -5.42
CA GLU A 113 -15.13 -10.89 -5.69
C GLU A 113 -15.31 -9.97 -6.91
N ARG A 114 -16.41 -10.14 -7.65
CA ARG A 114 -16.61 -9.49 -8.96
C ARG A 114 -17.51 -8.26 -8.93
N LEU A 115 -17.89 -7.74 -7.76
CA LEU A 115 -18.60 -6.45 -7.62
C LEU A 115 -17.61 -5.29 -7.50
N THR A 116 -16.59 -5.38 -6.65
CA THR A 116 -15.59 -4.30 -6.46
C THR A 116 -14.16 -4.74 -6.75
N GLY A 117 -13.91 -6.05 -6.86
CA GLY A 117 -12.58 -6.59 -7.08
C GLY A 117 -11.80 -6.86 -5.78
N GLN A 118 -12.46 -6.90 -4.62
CA GLN A 118 -11.84 -7.13 -3.32
C GLN A 118 -11.27 -8.55 -3.24
N LEU A 119 -10.10 -8.68 -2.60
CA LEU A 119 -9.42 -9.96 -2.41
C LEU A 119 -9.64 -10.51 -0.99
N ALA A 120 -9.67 -11.84 -0.87
CA ALA A 120 -9.65 -12.58 0.39
C ALA A 120 -9.01 -13.96 0.21
N ARG A 121 -8.60 -14.61 1.30
CA ARG A 121 -8.13 -16.01 1.25
C ARG A 121 -9.34 -16.91 1.06
N SER A 122 -9.22 -17.94 0.23
CA SER A 122 -10.34 -18.88 0.04
C SER A 122 -10.71 -19.61 1.34
N GLY A 123 -9.73 -19.84 2.22
CA GLY A 123 -9.93 -20.50 3.51
C GLY A 123 -10.70 -19.67 4.53
N ASP A 124 -10.81 -18.36 4.32
CA ASP A 124 -11.58 -17.45 5.20
C ASP A 124 -13.07 -17.40 4.81
N LEU A 125 -13.46 -18.10 3.74
CA LEU A 125 -14.79 -17.98 3.11
C LEU A 125 -15.50 -19.34 2.99
N GLN A 126 -16.81 -19.31 3.13
CA GLN A 126 -17.68 -20.46 2.87
C GLN A 126 -18.07 -20.51 1.39
N LEU A 127 -17.11 -20.95 0.55
CA LEU A 127 -17.28 -20.97 -0.89
C LEU A 127 -18.10 -22.18 -1.37
N VAL A 128 -18.95 -21.96 -2.36
CA VAL A 128 -19.62 -23.03 -3.13
C VAL A 128 -19.17 -22.99 -4.58
N THR A 129 -19.02 -24.16 -5.20
CA THR A 129 -18.67 -24.25 -6.63
C THR A 129 -19.91 -24.07 -7.48
N GLY A 130 -19.77 -23.50 -8.68
CA GLY A 130 -20.88 -23.42 -9.63
C GLY A 130 -21.48 -24.79 -9.99
N ARG A 131 -20.68 -25.86 -9.97
CA ARG A 131 -21.20 -27.23 -10.10
C ARG A 131 -22.11 -27.61 -8.92
N ALA A 132 -21.70 -27.33 -7.68
CA ALA A 132 -22.51 -27.62 -6.50
C ALA A 132 -23.83 -26.83 -6.49
N VAL A 133 -23.79 -25.56 -6.92
CA VAL A 133 -24.99 -24.75 -7.15
C VAL A 133 -25.86 -25.43 -8.19
N ARG A 134 -25.37 -25.66 -9.41
CA ARG A 134 -26.12 -26.33 -10.51
C ARG A 134 -26.65 -27.73 -10.19
N THR A 135 -26.08 -28.44 -9.21
CA THR A 135 -26.56 -29.74 -8.76
C THR A 135 -27.65 -29.61 -7.70
N ALA A 136 -27.55 -28.59 -6.85
CA ALA A 136 -28.57 -28.30 -5.85
C ALA A 136 -29.78 -27.56 -6.45
N THR A 137 -29.59 -26.80 -7.51
CA THR A 137 -30.55 -25.84 -8.06
C THR A 137 -30.84 -26.16 -9.53
N ASP A 138 -32.05 -25.92 -10.03
CA ASP A 138 -32.27 -26.01 -11.48
C ASP A 138 -31.40 -24.98 -12.23
N ARG A 139 -31.03 -25.25 -13.49
CA ARG A 139 -30.16 -24.35 -14.29
C ARG A 139 -30.69 -22.91 -14.41
N ARG A 140 -31.98 -22.69 -14.14
CA ARG A 140 -32.67 -21.39 -14.15
C ARG A 140 -32.42 -20.55 -12.89
N GLU A 141 -31.89 -21.13 -11.82
CA GLU A 141 -31.72 -20.47 -10.51
C GLU A 141 -30.45 -19.60 -10.40
N LEU A 142 -29.71 -19.43 -11.51
CA LEU A 142 -28.62 -18.44 -11.63
C LEU A 142 -29.12 -16.99 -11.56
N HIS A 143 -30.44 -16.74 -11.59
CA HIS A 143 -30.99 -15.41 -11.31
C HIS A 143 -30.63 -14.92 -9.90
N ASN A 144 -30.38 -15.82 -8.94
CA ASN A 144 -29.92 -15.43 -7.60
C ASN A 144 -28.44 -15.01 -7.52
N VAL A 145 -27.72 -15.02 -8.65
CA VAL A 145 -26.34 -14.52 -8.75
C VAL A 145 -26.34 -13.01 -8.95
N LEU A 146 -25.52 -12.32 -8.17
CA LEU A 146 -25.29 -10.88 -8.31
C LEU A 146 -24.55 -10.56 -9.61
N ARG A 147 -24.90 -9.45 -10.25
CA ARG A 147 -24.33 -9.03 -11.54
C ARG A 147 -22.87 -8.61 -11.36
N PRO A 148 -21.91 -9.28 -12.01
CA PRO A 148 -20.51 -8.87 -11.97
C PRO A 148 -20.34 -7.46 -12.52
N ARG A 149 -19.64 -6.59 -11.78
CA ARG A 149 -19.28 -5.23 -12.21
C ARG A 149 -17.79 -5.13 -12.59
N VAL A 150 -16.93 -5.95 -11.98
CA VAL A 150 -15.50 -6.02 -12.30
C VAL A 150 -15.24 -7.10 -13.36
N GLN A 151 -14.67 -6.67 -14.48
CA GLN A 151 -14.28 -7.53 -15.58
C GLN A 151 -12.81 -7.98 -15.51
N ARG A 152 -12.00 -7.39 -14.62
CA ARG A 152 -10.59 -7.73 -14.44
C ARG A 152 -10.41 -9.19 -14.04
N THR A 153 -9.69 -9.94 -14.87
CA THR A 153 -9.45 -11.39 -14.68
C THR A 153 -8.05 -11.72 -14.19
N ARG A 154 -7.15 -10.73 -14.16
CA ARG A 154 -5.78 -10.87 -13.64
C ARG A 154 -5.68 -10.29 -12.24
N VAL A 155 -4.77 -10.86 -11.45
CA VAL A 155 -4.45 -10.37 -10.11
C VAL A 155 -2.94 -10.17 -10.07
N ASN A 156 -2.51 -9.03 -9.54
CA ASN A 156 -1.10 -8.70 -9.39
C ASN A 156 -0.54 -9.41 -8.16
N GLY A 157 0.65 -10.01 -8.27
CA GLY A 157 1.30 -10.72 -7.16
C GLY A 157 1.45 -9.85 -5.90
N GLY A 158 1.85 -8.58 -6.03
CA GLY A 158 1.93 -7.65 -4.91
C GLY A 158 0.59 -7.37 -4.23
N GLU A 159 -0.53 -7.39 -4.96
CA GLU A 159 -1.88 -7.26 -4.38
C GLU A 159 -2.24 -8.43 -3.47
N THR A 160 -1.56 -9.57 -3.63
CA THR A 160 -1.85 -10.81 -2.89
C THR A 160 -1.00 -10.99 -1.64
N GLU A 161 0.10 -10.24 -1.49
CA GLU A 161 1.12 -10.52 -0.48
C GLU A 161 0.56 -10.58 0.96
N TRP A 162 -0.28 -9.62 1.33
CA TRP A 162 -0.91 -9.53 2.66
C TRP A 162 -1.90 -10.70 2.94
N LEU A 163 -2.38 -11.36 1.89
CA LEU A 163 -3.22 -12.55 1.97
C LEU A 163 -2.41 -13.84 2.07
N LEU A 164 -1.10 -13.80 1.86
CA LEU A 164 -0.25 -14.98 2.01
C LEU A 164 0.00 -15.23 3.50
N PRO A 165 -0.19 -16.46 4.00
CA PRO A 165 0.14 -16.77 5.39
C PRO A 165 1.66 -16.81 5.57
N PRO A 166 2.25 -15.95 6.43
CA PRO A 166 3.45 -16.35 7.14
C PRO A 166 3.06 -17.52 8.05
N SER A 167 3.85 -18.58 8.02
CA SER A 167 3.57 -19.82 8.77
C SER A 167 4.24 -19.80 10.15
N GLY A 168 4.97 -18.74 10.49
CA GLY A 168 5.57 -18.50 11.81
C GLY A 168 6.09 -17.06 12.00
N HIS A 169 6.51 -16.73 13.22
CA HIS A 169 6.95 -15.38 13.62
C HIS A 169 8.27 -14.91 12.96
N GLN A 170 9.02 -15.80 12.31
CA GLN A 170 10.28 -15.50 11.61
C GLN A 170 10.22 -15.78 10.10
N GLU A 171 9.03 -16.00 9.57
CA GLU A 171 8.82 -16.20 8.13
C GLU A 171 8.39 -14.92 7.46
N TRP A 172 8.93 -14.65 6.27
CA TRP A 172 8.46 -13.57 5.41
C TRP A 172 8.33 -14.05 3.97
N VAL A 173 7.44 -13.39 3.22
CA VAL A 173 7.33 -13.61 1.77
C VAL A 173 8.59 -13.03 1.14
N ARG A 174 9.41 -13.90 0.55
CA ARG A 174 10.62 -13.54 -0.18
C ARG A 174 10.28 -13.15 -1.61
N TRP A 175 9.56 -14.04 -2.28
CA TRP A 175 9.24 -13.96 -3.71
C TRP A 175 7.80 -14.38 -3.98
N ILE A 176 7.19 -13.77 -5.00
CA ILE A 176 5.89 -14.21 -5.54
C ILE A 176 6.12 -14.59 -6.99
N ASP A 177 6.05 -15.90 -7.24
CA ASP A 177 6.46 -16.50 -8.49
C ASP A 177 5.37 -16.31 -9.55
N SER A 178 4.19 -16.85 -9.28
CA SER A 178 3.08 -16.84 -10.24
C SER A 178 1.73 -16.71 -9.54
N VAL A 179 0.82 -16.01 -10.22
CA VAL A 179 -0.60 -15.91 -9.87
C VAL A 179 -1.40 -16.51 -11.02
N ALA A 180 -1.78 -17.77 -10.87
CA ALA A 180 -2.53 -18.50 -11.89
C ALA A 180 -4.01 -18.55 -11.53
N ARG A 181 -4.88 -18.17 -12.47
CA ARG A 181 -6.33 -18.37 -12.32
C ARG A 181 -6.64 -19.86 -12.35
N LEU A 182 -7.32 -20.38 -11.31
CA LEU A 182 -7.53 -21.81 -11.14
C LEU A 182 -8.69 -22.37 -11.96
N ASN A 183 -9.75 -21.60 -12.24
CA ASN A 183 -10.88 -22.10 -13.01
C ASN A 183 -11.79 -20.99 -13.61
N THR A 184 -12.51 -21.38 -14.67
CA THR A 184 -13.61 -20.64 -15.32
C THR A 184 -14.99 -20.99 -14.72
N ASP A 185 -15.11 -22.10 -14.00
CA ASP A 185 -16.30 -22.43 -13.20
C ASP A 185 -16.40 -21.47 -12.01
N LEU A 186 -17.37 -20.55 -12.06
CA LEU A 186 -17.57 -19.48 -11.09
C LEU A 186 -17.76 -20.06 -9.67
N TYR A 187 -16.90 -19.63 -8.76
CA TYR A 187 -17.09 -19.84 -7.33
C TYR A 187 -18.04 -18.77 -6.82
N TYR A 188 -18.85 -19.12 -5.82
CA TYR A 188 -19.79 -18.20 -5.21
C TYR A 188 -19.60 -18.17 -3.70
N LEU A 189 -19.81 -16.98 -3.12
CA LEU A 189 -20.04 -16.82 -1.68
C LEU A 189 -21.54 -16.62 -1.46
N PRO A 190 -22.24 -17.58 -0.84
CA PRO A 190 -23.63 -17.38 -0.43
C PRO A 190 -23.70 -16.36 0.71
N VAL A 191 -24.56 -15.36 0.56
CA VAL A 191 -24.83 -14.33 1.59
C VAL A 191 -26.34 -14.19 1.79
N LEU A 192 -26.74 -13.73 2.98
CA LEU A 192 -28.13 -13.45 3.32
C LEU A 192 -28.33 -11.94 3.36
N ALA A 193 -29.09 -11.40 2.40
CA ALA A 193 -29.52 -10.01 2.37
C ALA A 193 -30.86 -9.87 3.11
N ASP A 194 -30.88 -9.05 4.16
CA ASP A 194 -32.07 -8.66 4.92
C ASP A 194 -32.43 -7.21 4.57
N LEU A 195 -33.43 -7.04 3.71
CA LEU A 195 -33.88 -5.72 3.25
C LEU A 195 -34.55 -4.93 4.38
N GLU A 196 -35.24 -5.59 5.32
CA GLU A 196 -35.92 -4.93 6.44
C GLU A 196 -34.90 -4.34 7.42
N LYS A 197 -33.82 -5.07 7.70
CA LYS A 197 -32.74 -4.62 8.58
C LYS A 197 -31.64 -3.84 7.87
N SER A 198 -31.70 -3.76 6.54
CA SER A 198 -30.61 -3.21 5.72
C SER A 198 -29.25 -3.84 6.06
N GLU A 199 -29.23 -5.16 6.22
CA GLU A 199 -28.04 -5.91 6.63
C GLU A 199 -27.72 -7.05 5.67
N VAL A 200 -26.43 -7.34 5.47
CA VAL A 200 -25.96 -8.52 4.74
C VAL A 200 -25.14 -9.42 5.65
N VAL A 201 -25.66 -10.62 5.92
CA VAL A 201 -25.03 -11.65 6.76
C VAL A 201 -24.23 -12.63 5.90
N GLY A 202 -23.05 -13.03 6.39
CA GLY A 202 -22.16 -13.98 5.71
C GLY A 202 -20.98 -13.33 4.97
N LEU A 203 -20.90 -11.99 4.96
CA LEU A 203 -19.73 -11.28 4.46
C LEU A 203 -18.60 -11.28 5.50
N PRO A 204 -17.33 -11.44 5.07
CA PRO A 204 -16.18 -11.10 5.89
C PRO A 204 -16.24 -9.65 6.38
N HIS A 205 -15.65 -9.37 7.55
CA HIS A 205 -15.61 -8.03 8.10
C HIS A 205 -15.05 -6.98 7.13
N HIS A 206 -13.99 -7.31 6.41
CA HIS A 206 -13.34 -6.42 5.44
C HIS A 206 -14.12 -6.25 4.12
N TRP A 207 -15.22 -6.99 3.92
CA TRP A 207 -16.11 -6.90 2.75
C TRP A 207 -17.45 -6.23 3.09
N ARG A 208 -17.59 -5.63 4.28
CA ARG A 208 -18.85 -4.98 4.70
C ARG A 208 -19.30 -3.85 3.78
N HIS A 209 -18.37 -3.15 3.15
CA HIS A 209 -18.63 -2.13 2.14
C HIS A 209 -19.42 -2.66 0.91
N LEU A 210 -19.46 -3.98 0.70
CA LEU A 210 -20.31 -4.59 -0.33
C LEU A 210 -21.80 -4.61 0.06
N GLY A 211 -22.13 -4.43 1.34
CA GLY A 211 -23.49 -4.48 1.87
C GLY A 211 -24.47 -3.60 1.10
N PRO A 212 -24.23 -2.29 0.97
CA PRO A 212 -25.10 -1.40 0.20
C PRO A 212 -25.25 -1.80 -1.27
N LEU A 213 -24.17 -2.29 -1.92
CA LEU A 213 -24.21 -2.74 -3.32
C LEU A 213 -25.08 -3.99 -3.49
N ILE A 214 -24.97 -4.93 -2.55
CA ILE A 214 -25.75 -6.17 -2.54
C ILE A 214 -27.22 -5.86 -2.25
N LEU A 215 -27.51 -5.03 -1.24
CA LEU A 215 -28.88 -4.64 -0.89
C LEU A 215 -29.56 -3.86 -2.02
N GLY A 216 -28.85 -2.94 -2.67
CA GLY A 216 -29.36 -2.20 -3.82
C GLY A 216 -29.75 -3.12 -4.98
N GLU A 217 -28.86 -4.03 -5.37
CA GLU A 217 -29.17 -4.99 -6.45
C GLU A 217 -30.30 -5.95 -6.06
N VAL A 218 -30.35 -6.38 -4.79
CA VAL A 218 -31.42 -7.24 -4.27
C VAL A 218 -32.76 -6.51 -4.29
N ALA A 219 -32.80 -5.25 -3.83
CA ALA A 219 -34.02 -4.44 -3.81
C ALA A 219 -34.59 -4.26 -5.23
N GLU A 220 -33.73 -3.95 -6.20
CA GLU A 220 -34.10 -3.81 -7.63
C GLU A 220 -34.69 -5.09 -8.25
N ARG A 221 -34.40 -6.25 -7.67
CA ARG A 221 -34.73 -7.57 -8.21
C ARG A 221 -35.58 -8.42 -7.25
N THR A 222 -36.21 -7.77 -6.27
CA THR A 222 -36.92 -8.48 -5.19
C THR A 222 -37.98 -9.41 -5.76
N ASP A 223 -38.86 -8.89 -6.63
CA ASP A 223 -39.95 -9.64 -7.24
C ASP A 223 -39.45 -10.89 -7.99
N ASP A 224 -38.31 -10.81 -8.69
CA ASP A 224 -37.70 -11.93 -9.41
C ASP A 224 -37.11 -13.01 -8.49
N MET A 225 -36.78 -12.67 -7.24
CA MET A 225 -35.98 -13.51 -6.33
C MET A 225 -36.79 -14.10 -5.16
N THR A 226 -37.94 -13.50 -4.82
CA THR A 226 -38.86 -14.02 -3.79
C THR A 226 -39.64 -15.26 -4.22
N ASP A 227 -39.84 -15.48 -5.52
CA ASP A 227 -40.65 -16.59 -6.03
C ASP A 227 -39.98 -17.97 -5.95
N ASP A 228 -38.71 -18.05 -5.50
CA ASP A 228 -37.92 -19.30 -5.50
C ASP A 228 -37.65 -19.84 -4.08
N GLU A 229 -38.71 -20.20 -3.35
CA GLU A 229 -38.62 -20.82 -2.02
C GLU A 229 -37.78 -22.11 -2.03
N THR A 230 -37.79 -22.84 -3.16
CA THR A 230 -36.99 -24.04 -3.37
C THR A 230 -35.51 -23.76 -3.35
N PHE A 231 -35.04 -22.74 -4.08
CA PHE A 231 -33.65 -22.29 -4.05
C PHE A 231 -33.25 -21.85 -2.64
N GLN A 232 -34.09 -21.02 -1.98
CA GLN A 232 -33.80 -20.50 -0.66
C GLN A 232 -33.59 -21.62 0.37
N THR A 233 -34.42 -22.66 0.31
CA THR A 233 -34.33 -23.84 1.19
C THR A 233 -33.09 -24.68 0.87
N ARG A 234 -32.84 -24.99 -0.40
CA ARG A 234 -31.71 -25.85 -0.83
C ARG A 234 -30.36 -25.19 -0.60
N LEU A 235 -30.23 -23.89 -0.90
CA LEU A 235 -29.02 -23.13 -0.60
C LEU A 235 -28.78 -23.02 0.91
N GLY A 236 -29.86 -22.88 1.71
CA GLY A 236 -29.78 -22.99 3.16
C GLY A 236 -29.24 -24.35 3.63
N GLY A 237 -29.59 -25.44 2.96
CA GLY A 237 -29.04 -26.77 3.21
C GLY A 237 -27.55 -26.90 2.89
N LEU A 238 -27.07 -26.22 1.83
CA LEU A 238 -25.64 -26.18 1.50
C LEU A 238 -24.83 -25.42 2.57
N MET A 239 -25.38 -24.33 3.12
CA MET A 239 -24.72 -23.55 4.18
C MET A 239 -24.71 -24.26 5.55
N LYS A 240 -25.71 -25.11 5.83
CA LYS A 240 -25.82 -25.85 7.10
C LYS A 240 -24.82 -26.99 7.24
N LYS A 241 -24.17 -27.45 6.17
CA LYS A 241 -23.09 -28.43 6.27
C LYS A 241 -21.84 -27.70 6.74
N PRO A 242 -21.37 -27.88 8.00
CA PRO A 242 -20.10 -27.29 8.41
C PRO A 242 -19.02 -27.86 7.50
N LEU A 243 -18.44 -27.01 6.65
CA LEU A 243 -17.28 -27.38 5.86
C LEU A 243 -16.18 -27.80 6.84
N ARG A 244 -15.79 -29.08 6.80
CA ARG A 244 -14.66 -29.59 7.58
C ARG A 244 -13.43 -28.74 7.24
N GLY A 245 -13.04 -27.84 8.15
CA GLY A 245 -11.92 -26.92 7.95
C GLY A 245 -12.29 -25.42 7.88
N ALA A 246 -13.58 -25.04 7.89
CA ALA A 246 -14.00 -23.67 8.19
C ALA A 246 -13.78 -23.43 9.68
N GLY A 247 -12.52 -23.16 10.02
CA GLY A 247 -12.05 -22.97 11.38
C GLY A 247 -12.85 -21.86 12.07
N ARG A 248 -13.02 -22.03 13.39
CA ARG A 248 -13.25 -20.98 14.40
C ARG A 248 -13.01 -19.60 13.83
N HIS A 249 -13.94 -18.66 14.03
CA HIS A 249 -13.73 -17.22 13.84
C HIS A 249 -12.33 -16.83 14.30
N LEU A 250 -11.36 -16.93 13.40
CA LEU A 250 -10.03 -16.46 13.64
C LEU A 250 -10.24 -14.95 13.65
N PRO A 251 -9.87 -14.27 14.75
CA PRO A 251 -9.99 -12.83 14.79
C PRO A 251 -9.35 -12.28 13.51
N PRO A 252 -9.95 -11.25 12.88
CA PRO A 252 -9.38 -10.64 11.68
C PRO A 252 -7.90 -10.43 11.95
N ARG A 253 -7.03 -11.05 11.14
CA ARG A 253 -5.59 -10.98 11.37
C ARG A 253 -5.22 -9.49 11.42
N ALA A 254 -4.72 -9.05 12.57
CA ALA A 254 -4.06 -7.77 12.69
C ALA A 254 -2.96 -7.72 11.63
N GLY A 255 -3.03 -6.77 10.69
CA GLY A 255 -2.07 -6.67 9.57
C GLY A 255 -2.65 -6.94 8.17
N SER A 256 -3.92 -6.61 7.92
CA SER A 256 -4.46 -6.59 6.53
C SER A 256 -3.87 -5.48 5.66
N TYR A 257 -3.04 -4.61 6.25
CA TYR A 257 -2.51 -3.39 5.66
C TYR A 257 -1.02 -3.28 5.99
N ALA A 258 -0.24 -2.76 5.05
CA ALA A 258 1.14 -2.39 5.34
C ALA A 258 1.14 -1.12 6.20
N THR A 259 1.83 -1.16 7.33
CA THR A 259 1.94 -0.02 8.25
C THR A 259 3.39 0.40 8.36
N ALA A 260 3.66 1.71 8.28
CA ALA A 260 4.98 2.29 8.50
C ALA A 260 4.89 3.45 9.51
N SER A 261 5.98 3.67 10.25
CA SER A 261 6.13 4.89 11.05
C SER A 261 6.47 6.06 10.15
N VAL A 262 5.89 7.23 10.44
CA VAL A 262 6.13 8.48 9.70
C VAL A 262 6.28 9.64 10.68
N THR A 263 6.97 10.68 10.26
CA THR A 263 7.12 11.95 10.98
C THR A 263 6.34 13.06 10.30
N CYS A 264 6.28 14.24 10.91
CA CYS A 264 5.68 15.43 10.27
C CYS A 264 6.36 15.80 8.94
N ASP A 265 7.68 15.60 8.84
CA ASP A 265 8.47 15.87 7.64
C ASP A 265 8.23 14.86 6.52
N ASP A 266 7.54 13.76 6.83
CA ASP A 266 7.16 12.75 5.85
C ASP A 266 5.78 13.02 5.24
N LEU A 267 5.04 14.03 5.72
CA LEU A 267 3.70 14.35 5.23
C LEU A 267 3.64 15.74 4.60
N ALA A 268 3.31 15.77 3.32
CA ALA A 268 2.99 16.96 2.55
C ALA A 268 1.49 17.04 2.28
N LEU A 269 0.97 18.28 2.25
CA LEU A 269 -0.46 18.54 2.01
C LEU A 269 -0.67 19.34 0.73
N THR A 270 0.27 20.22 0.43
CA THR A 270 0.21 21.09 -0.75
C THR A 270 1.05 20.54 -1.90
N ALA A 271 0.73 20.95 -3.11
CA ALA A 271 1.51 20.56 -4.30
C ALA A 271 2.98 21.01 -4.22
N ALA A 272 3.27 22.16 -3.60
CA ALA A 272 4.63 22.62 -3.38
C ALA A 272 5.40 21.70 -2.41
N GLU A 273 4.81 21.37 -1.27
CA GLU A 273 5.41 20.44 -0.30
C GLU A 273 5.62 19.06 -0.91
N SER A 274 4.62 18.54 -1.64
CA SER A 274 4.69 17.22 -2.26
C SER A 274 5.79 17.14 -3.32
N ARG A 275 5.94 18.17 -4.15
CA ARG A 275 7.09 18.30 -5.06
C ARG A 275 8.41 18.41 -4.31
N GLY A 276 8.44 19.12 -3.18
CA GLY A 276 9.61 19.19 -2.30
C GLY A 276 10.06 17.81 -1.81
N LEU A 277 9.11 17.00 -1.31
CA LEU A 277 9.38 15.61 -0.92
C LEU A 277 9.90 14.78 -2.09
N THR A 278 9.24 14.84 -3.24
CA THR A 278 9.65 14.11 -4.44
C THR A 278 11.06 14.52 -4.90
N ASN A 279 11.34 15.82 -5.01
CA ASN A 279 12.65 16.33 -5.42
C ASN A 279 13.75 15.93 -4.44
N SER A 280 13.47 15.90 -3.14
CA SER A 280 14.43 15.44 -2.14
C SER A 280 14.84 13.98 -2.36
N VAL A 281 13.89 13.12 -2.73
CA VAL A 281 14.14 11.70 -3.04
C VAL A 281 14.86 11.54 -4.37
N LEU A 282 14.45 12.28 -5.41
CA LEU A 282 15.11 12.30 -6.72
C LEU A 282 16.58 12.71 -6.59
N ALA A 283 16.88 13.72 -5.76
CA ALA A 283 18.25 14.18 -5.51
C ALA A 283 19.11 13.10 -4.84
N GLN A 284 18.55 12.33 -3.91
CA GLN A 284 19.27 11.31 -3.12
C GLN A 284 19.35 9.93 -3.79
N ALA A 285 18.70 9.72 -4.95
CA ALA A 285 18.71 8.44 -5.64
C ALA A 285 20.13 8.01 -6.07
N LEU A 286 20.45 6.74 -5.86
CA LEU A 286 21.77 6.15 -6.17
C LEU A 286 21.78 5.31 -7.44
N ASP A 287 21.01 4.21 -7.45
CA ASP A 287 21.18 3.17 -8.47
C ASP A 287 19.91 2.97 -9.31
N ASN A 288 18.76 2.89 -8.65
CA ASN A 288 17.49 2.51 -9.27
C ASN A 288 16.40 3.44 -8.78
N ILE A 289 15.58 3.88 -9.72
CA ILE A 289 14.40 4.69 -9.45
C ILE A 289 13.24 4.26 -10.34
N LEU A 290 12.05 4.12 -9.73
CA LEU A 290 10.79 3.98 -10.43
C LEU A 290 9.99 5.25 -10.20
N VAL A 291 9.47 5.77 -11.30
CA VAL A 291 8.47 6.81 -11.30
C VAL A 291 7.19 6.21 -11.86
N VAL A 292 6.11 6.29 -11.10
CA VAL A 292 4.77 5.89 -11.53
C VAL A 292 3.94 7.15 -11.66
N THR A 293 3.30 7.34 -12.81
CA THR A 293 2.34 8.42 -13.02
C THR A 293 1.06 7.91 -13.65
N THR A 294 -0.06 8.18 -13.01
CA THR A 294 -1.38 7.66 -13.37
C THR A 294 -2.07 8.44 -14.47
N ARG A 295 -1.58 9.64 -14.74
CA ARG A 295 -2.12 10.56 -15.74
C ARG A 295 -0.93 11.17 -16.47
N LEU A 296 -0.57 10.59 -17.60
CA LEU A 296 0.44 11.16 -18.49
C LEU A 296 -0.24 11.93 -19.62
N ASP A 297 -0.05 13.25 -19.62
CA ASP A 297 -0.35 14.13 -20.75
C ASP A 297 0.97 14.52 -21.45
N ARG A 298 0.87 15.18 -22.62
CA ARG A 298 2.06 15.63 -23.37
C ARG A 298 3.01 16.52 -22.56
N GLY A 299 2.50 17.38 -21.68
CA GLY A 299 3.31 18.25 -20.83
C GLY A 299 4.09 17.46 -19.78
N ARG A 300 3.41 16.56 -19.07
CA ARG A 300 4.00 15.62 -18.11
C ARG A 300 5.00 14.69 -18.78
N ALA A 301 4.75 14.25 -20.02
CA ALA A 301 5.69 13.46 -20.79
C ALA A 301 6.98 14.24 -21.10
N GLY A 302 6.89 15.52 -21.44
CA GLY A 302 8.06 16.39 -21.62
C GLY A 302 8.91 16.50 -20.35
N ARG A 303 8.28 16.71 -19.19
CA ARG A 303 8.99 16.77 -17.91
C ARG A 303 9.55 15.43 -17.47
N ALA A 304 8.78 14.37 -17.64
CA ALA A 304 9.24 13.01 -17.35
C ALA A 304 10.45 12.68 -18.23
N ARG A 305 10.45 13.08 -19.51
CA ARG A 305 11.63 12.96 -20.39
C ARG A 305 12.84 13.68 -19.80
N ASP A 306 12.70 14.93 -19.38
CA ASP A 306 13.81 15.72 -18.84
C ASP A 306 14.34 15.15 -17.53
N LEU A 307 13.44 14.71 -16.64
CA LEU A 307 13.77 14.00 -15.41
C LEU A 307 14.56 12.71 -15.69
N LEU A 308 14.05 11.87 -16.59
CA LEU A 308 14.67 10.60 -16.95
C LEU A 308 16.05 10.80 -17.58
N ALA A 309 16.21 11.82 -18.42
CA ALA A 309 17.50 12.20 -18.99
C ALA A 309 18.51 12.60 -17.90
N GLY A 310 18.11 13.47 -16.97
CA GLY A 310 18.98 13.88 -15.86
C GLY A 310 19.38 12.74 -14.92
N LEU A 311 18.46 11.80 -14.64
CA LEU A 311 18.76 10.58 -13.89
C LEU A 311 19.75 9.67 -14.64
N LYS A 312 19.57 9.52 -15.95
CA LYS A 312 20.46 8.73 -16.79
C LYS A 312 21.88 9.29 -16.82
N GLU A 313 22.02 10.61 -16.94
CA GLU A 313 23.31 11.31 -16.92
C GLU A 313 24.07 11.07 -15.61
N ARG A 314 23.35 10.99 -14.49
CA ARG A 314 23.89 10.61 -13.17
C ARG A 314 24.27 9.13 -13.04
N GLY A 315 24.03 8.31 -14.07
CA GLY A 315 24.30 6.87 -14.03
C GLY A 315 23.17 6.03 -13.42
N ILE A 316 22.00 6.61 -13.14
CA ILE A 316 20.89 5.95 -12.46
C ILE A 316 20.05 5.16 -13.47
N HIS A 317 19.59 3.96 -13.09
CA HIS A 317 18.58 3.22 -13.83
C HIS A 317 17.18 3.73 -13.47
N ALA A 318 16.51 4.36 -14.44
CA ALA A 318 15.21 4.96 -14.27
C ALA A 318 14.14 4.21 -15.06
N ASP A 319 13.13 3.71 -14.34
CA ASP A 319 11.92 3.14 -14.92
C ASP A 319 10.76 4.13 -14.77
N LEU A 320 10.01 4.37 -15.83
CA LEU A 320 8.77 5.14 -15.80
C LEU A 320 7.60 4.23 -16.17
N LEU A 321 6.71 4.00 -15.21
CA LEU A 321 5.43 3.35 -15.44
C LEU A 321 4.35 4.41 -15.53
N TRP A 322 3.61 4.47 -16.64
CA TRP A 322 2.58 5.49 -16.83
C TRP A 322 1.22 4.93 -17.23
N ALA A 323 0.17 5.68 -16.96
CA ALA A 323 -1.19 5.42 -17.41
C ALA A 323 -1.79 6.70 -18.04
N LEU A 324 -2.86 6.52 -18.83
CA LEU A 324 -3.61 7.63 -19.42
C LEU A 324 -4.79 8.00 -18.53
N ASP A 325 -5.13 9.28 -18.52
CA ASP A 325 -6.29 9.79 -17.82
C ASP A 325 -7.60 9.43 -18.54
N SER A 326 -7.65 9.76 -19.83
CA SER A 326 -8.69 9.35 -20.78
C SER A 326 -8.02 8.79 -22.04
N PRO A 327 -8.56 7.74 -22.66
CA PRO A 327 -8.05 7.23 -23.93
C PRO A 327 -8.21 8.21 -25.11
N GLN A 328 -8.89 9.35 -24.92
CA GLN A 328 -9.16 10.33 -25.99
C GLN A 328 -8.13 11.46 -26.12
N ASP A 329 -7.37 11.78 -25.08
CA ASP A 329 -6.65 13.07 -25.02
C ASP A 329 -5.29 13.08 -25.74
N ASP A 330 -4.55 11.96 -25.72
CA ASP A 330 -3.26 11.83 -26.38
C ASP A 330 -3.04 10.39 -26.88
N SER A 331 -2.49 10.22 -28.09
CA SER A 331 -2.12 8.90 -28.58
C SER A 331 -0.98 8.32 -27.73
N PRO A 332 -1.09 7.08 -27.19
CA PRO A 332 0.01 6.39 -26.50
C PRO A 332 1.34 6.43 -27.26
N ALA A 333 1.27 6.33 -28.59
CA ALA A 333 2.45 6.39 -29.46
C ALA A 333 3.11 7.77 -29.46
N ALA A 334 2.32 8.86 -29.43
CA ALA A 334 2.84 10.22 -29.37
C ALA A 334 3.57 10.48 -28.04
N LEU A 335 3.00 10.06 -26.91
CA LEU A 335 3.64 10.18 -25.60
C LEU A 335 4.92 9.33 -25.52
N ALA A 336 4.88 8.09 -26.03
CA ALA A 336 6.05 7.24 -26.11
C ALA A 336 7.17 7.85 -26.98
N ASN A 337 6.83 8.58 -28.05
CA ASN A 337 7.80 9.31 -28.87
C ASN A 337 8.44 10.47 -28.11
N VAL A 338 7.67 11.23 -27.32
CA VAL A 338 8.21 12.30 -26.45
C VAL A 338 9.20 11.72 -25.43
N LEU A 339 8.83 10.61 -24.79
CA LEU A 339 9.67 9.90 -23.83
C LEU A 339 10.90 9.24 -24.48
N GLY A 340 10.81 8.85 -25.75
CA GLY A 340 11.89 8.20 -26.51
C GLY A 340 13.18 9.01 -26.52
N ALA A 341 13.09 10.33 -26.53
CA ALA A 341 14.24 11.22 -26.48
C ALA A 341 15.07 11.06 -25.19
N ALA A 342 14.48 10.67 -24.05
CA ALA A 342 15.20 10.43 -22.80
C ALA A 342 16.16 9.23 -22.86
N ARG A 343 15.98 8.33 -23.84
CA ARG A 343 16.92 7.22 -24.08
C ARG A 343 18.18 7.70 -24.80
N GLY A 344 18.11 8.82 -25.52
CA GLY A 344 19.26 9.50 -26.11
C GLY A 344 20.15 10.16 -25.05
N GLY A 345 21.31 10.69 -25.45
CA GLY A 345 22.22 11.42 -24.55
C GLY A 345 23.31 10.57 -23.89
N ARG A 346 24.25 11.26 -23.24
CA ARG A 346 25.42 10.68 -22.54
C ARG A 346 25.01 10.12 -21.17
N GLY A 347 25.82 9.22 -20.62
CA GLY A 347 25.60 8.62 -19.30
C GLY A 347 25.44 7.10 -19.33
N ASN A 348 25.78 6.45 -18.21
CA ASN A 348 25.76 4.99 -18.05
C ASN A 348 24.43 4.45 -17.52
N GLY A 349 23.50 5.35 -17.15
CA GLY A 349 22.17 4.99 -16.69
C GLY A 349 21.33 4.34 -17.79
N LYS A 350 20.23 3.69 -17.40
CA LYS A 350 19.29 3.07 -18.34
C LYS A 350 17.90 3.64 -18.11
N VAL A 351 17.19 3.93 -19.18
CA VAL A 351 15.81 4.44 -19.12
C VAL A 351 14.90 3.39 -19.73
N GLN A 352 13.93 2.91 -18.95
CA GLN A 352 12.84 2.07 -19.45
C GLN A 352 11.49 2.73 -19.15
N PHE A 353 10.55 2.54 -20.05
CA PHE A 353 9.19 3.02 -19.88
C PHE A 353 8.23 2.15 -20.67
N ASN A 354 7.00 2.02 -20.19
CA ASN A 354 5.96 1.29 -20.90
C ASN A 354 5.51 2.03 -22.16
N ARG A 355 5.09 1.32 -23.20
CA ARG A 355 4.47 1.84 -24.42
C ARG A 355 2.96 1.70 -24.36
N THR A 356 2.48 0.66 -23.67
CA THR A 356 1.06 0.45 -23.44
C THR A 356 0.67 1.05 -22.09
N PRO A 357 -0.39 1.88 -21.99
CA PRO A 357 -0.83 2.44 -20.71
C PRO A 357 -1.05 1.34 -19.66
N SER A 358 -0.52 1.54 -18.46
CA SER A 358 -0.65 0.60 -17.35
C SER A 358 -1.96 0.77 -16.58
N GLU A 359 -2.32 -0.25 -15.79
CA GLU A 359 -3.40 -0.19 -14.80
C GLU A 359 -2.95 0.49 -13.49
N ALA A 360 -1.78 1.14 -13.44
CA ALA A 360 -1.28 1.78 -12.22
C ALA A 360 -2.28 2.84 -11.72
N ALA A 361 -2.42 2.95 -10.40
CA ALA A 361 -3.51 3.70 -9.80
C ALA A 361 -3.09 4.52 -8.58
N MET A 362 -1.81 4.91 -8.52
CA MET A 362 -1.30 6.01 -7.69
C MET A 362 -0.02 6.59 -8.30
N ASP A 363 0.20 7.91 -8.17
CA ASP A 363 1.51 8.51 -8.47
C ASP A 363 2.49 8.13 -7.36
N LEU A 364 3.63 7.58 -7.75
CA LEU A 364 4.62 7.03 -6.82
C LEU A 364 6.02 7.31 -7.34
N VAL A 365 6.93 7.71 -6.47
CA VAL A 365 8.37 7.67 -6.73
C VAL A 365 9.00 6.71 -5.74
N LEU A 366 9.75 5.72 -6.23
CA LEU A 366 10.40 4.70 -5.41
C LEU A 366 11.88 4.63 -5.77
N ALA A 367 12.77 4.80 -4.81
CA ALA A 367 14.21 4.89 -5.06
C ALA A 367 15.04 4.14 -4.02
N SER A 368 16.27 3.78 -4.40
CA SER A 368 17.33 3.42 -3.44
C SER A 368 18.19 4.66 -3.14
N THR A 369 18.38 4.98 -1.86
CA THR A 369 19.21 6.10 -1.37
C THR A 369 20.33 5.58 -0.46
N PRO A 370 21.32 6.42 -0.06
CA PRO A 370 22.34 6.01 0.90
C PRO A 370 21.76 5.57 2.25
N ALA A 371 20.63 6.15 2.67
CA ALA A 371 19.95 5.83 3.93
C ALA A 371 19.09 4.56 3.85
N GLY A 372 18.90 3.99 2.66
CA GLY A 372 18.03 2.86 2.42
C GLY A 372 16.98 3.14 1.33
N PRO A 373 16.01 2.23 1.14
CA PRO A 373 14.93 2.47 0.21
C PRO A 373 14.00 3.57 0.72
N VAL A 374 13.40 4.32 -0.20
CA VAL A 374 12.41 5.35 0.11
C VAL A 374 11.35 5.42 -0.99
N ALA A 375 10.11 5.72 -0.60
CA ALA A 375 9.04 6.05 -1.52
C ALA A 375 8.39 7.39 -1.18
N VAL A 376 7.87 8.08 -2.19
CA VAL A 376 6.90 9.17 -2.04
C VAL A 376 5.64 8.76 -2.80
N LEU A 377 4.51 8.72 -2.10
CA LEU A 377 3.19 8.34 -2.59
C LEU A 377 2.30 9.57 -2.53
N GLY A 378 1.58 9.91 -3.60
CA GLY A 378 0.69 11.05 -3.54
C GLY A 378 -0.10 11.27 -4.80
N SER A 379 -0.72 12.43 -4.90
CA SER A 379 -1.31 12.94 -6.13
C SER A 379 -0.36 13.89 -6.83
N ALA A 380 -0.32 13.83 -8.17
CA ALA A 380 0.33 14.81 -9.03
C ALA A 380 1.84 15.05 -8.76
N LEU A 381 2.61 14.01 -8.43
CA LEU A 381 4.04 14.14 -8.09
C LEU A 381 4.90 14.73 -9.23
N LEU A 382 4.45 14.60 -10.50
CA LEU A 382 5.08 15.20 -11.69
C LEU A 382 4.27 16.38 -12.30
N GLY A 383 3.27 16.89 -11.58
CA GLY A 383 2.35 17.91 -12.06
C GLY A 383 2.94 19.33 -12.03
N ASP A 384 2.73 20.08 -13.13
CA ASP A 384 3.11 21.50 -13.26
C ASP A 384 2.02 22.47 -12.80
N GLY A 385 0.75 22.06 -12.86
CA GLY A 385 -0.38 23.01 -12.95
C GLY A 385 -0.98 23.48 -11.63
N ALA A 386 -0.56 22.91 -10.51
CA ALA A 386 -1.04 23.34 -9.22
C ALA A 386 -0.35 24.65 -8.83
N ARG A 387 -1.12 25.73 -8.61
CA ARG A 387 -0.69 26.78 -7.66
C ARG A 387 -0.08 26.06 -6.46
N GLY A 388 1.09 26.49 -6.00
CA GLY A 388 1.88 25.75 -4.99
C GLY A 388 1.05 25.30 -3.79
N ASP A 389 0.01 26.07 -3.48
CA ASP A 389 -0.91 25.94 -2.37
C ASP A 389 -2.08 24.97 -2.60
N ALA A 390 -2.25 24.42 -3.81
CA ALA A 390 -3.34 23.49 -4.08
C ALA A 390 -3.17 22.20 -3.27
N LEU A 391 -4.29 21.66 -2.80
CA LEU A 391 -4.30 20.41 -2.03
C LEU A 391 -3.84 19.25 -2.92
N SER A 392 -2.73 18.63 -2.54
CA SER A 392 -2.08 17.55 -3.26
C SER A 392 -1.30 16.69 -2.27
N PRO A 393 -1.97 15.96 -1.37
CA PRO A 393 -1.31 15.28 -0.28
C PRO A 393 -0.36 14.20 -0.79
N ALA A 394 0.79 14.10 -0.12
CA ALA A 394 1.77 13.06 -0.38
C ALA A 394 2.44 12.62 0.93
N VAL A 395 2.84 11.36 0.99
CA VAL A 395 3.54 10.77 2.13
C VAL A 395 4.84 10.12 1.69
N ARG A 396 5.91 10.36 2.45
CA ARG A 396 7.20 9.70 2.32
C ARG A 396 7.24 8.48 3.24
N VAL A 397 7.70 7.35 2.72
CA VAL A 397 7.80 6.08 3.46
C VAL A 397 9.22 5.56 3.36
N THR A 398 9.79 5.18 4.51
CA THR A 398 11.17 4.65 4.63
C THR A 398 11.23 3.23 5.18
N ASP A 399 10.11 2.65 5.64
CA ASP A 399 10.07 1.26 6.15
C ASP A 399 10.40 0.27 5.02
N PRO A 400 11.51 -0.50 5.10
CA PRO A 400 11.92 -1.36 4.00
C PRO A 400 10.96 -2.53 3.72
N SER A 401 10.13 -2.93 4.71
CA SER A 401 9.12 -3.98 4.52
C SER A 401 7.96 -3.46 3.69
N VAL A 402 7.49 -2.26 4.01
CA VAL A 402 6.43 -1.58 3.23
C VAL A 402 6.93 -1.27 1.82
N LEU A 403 8.18 -0.83 1.68
CA LEU A 403 8.77 -0.54 0.38
C LEU A 403 9.00 -1.80 -0.46
N ALA A 404 9.30 -2.94 0.16
CA ALA A 404 9.33 -4.22 -0.53
C ALA A 404 7.96 -4.60 -1.10
N MET A 405 6.88 -4.44 -0.31
CA MET A 405 5.53 -4.66 -0.79
C MET A 405 5.19 -3.74 -1.97
N LEU A 406 5.51 -2.44 -1.87
CA LEU A 406 5.31 -1.48 -2.96
C LEU A 406 6.08 -1.84 -4.23
N ALA A 407 7.34 -2.28 -4.08
CA ALA A 407 8.13 -2.76 -5.21
C ALA A 407 7.51 -3.99 -5.88
N ARG A 408 6.95 -4.94 -5.12
CA ARG A 408 6.21 -6.09 -5.70
C ARG A 408 4.91 -5.69 -6.37
N LEU A 409 4.18 -4.74 -5.79
CA LEU A 409 3.00 -4.16 -6.41
C LEU A 409 3.36 -3.53 -7.76
N CYS A 410 4.41 -2.72 -7.80
CA CYS A 410 4.89 -2.11 -9.04
C CYS A 410 5.35 -3.16 -10.06
N ALA A 411 6.08 -4.18 -9.61
CA ALA A 411 6.49 -5.29 -10.47
C ALA A 411 5.30 -5.98 -11.12
N GLY A 412 4.23 -6.25 -10.37
CA GLY A 412 3.03 -6.87 -10.93
C GLY A 412 2.23 -5.95 -11.87
N TRP A 413 2.38 -4.62 -11.77
CA TRP A 413 1.85 -3.71 -12.80
C TRP A 413 2.65 -3.82 -14.11
N TRP A 414 3.97 -3.96 -14.02
CA TRP A 414 4.81 -4.24 -15.19
C TRP A 414 4.48 -5.59 -15.84
N GLU A 415 4.22 -6.64 -15.05
CA GLU A 415 3.79 -7.95 -15.55
C GLU A 415 2.37 -7.92 -16.17
N GLY A 416 1.57 -6.91 -15.82
CA GLY A 416 0.25 -6.70 -16.39
C GLY A 416 0.29 -6.22 -17.84
N LEU A 417 1.40 -5.61 -18.27
CA LEU A 417 1.57 -5.07 -19.62
C LEU A 417 1.58 -6.19 -20.68
N PRO A 418 1.16 -5.90 -21.92
CA PRO A 418 1.24 -6.87 -23.01
C PRO A 418 2.69 -7.15 -23.41
N SER A 419 2.91 -8.36 -23.93
CA SER A 419 4.22 -8.84 -24.39
C SER A 419 5.30 -8.81 -23.30
N GLU A 420 6.55 -9.09 -23.66
CA GLU A 420 7.72 -9.02 -22.76
C GLU A 420 8.15 -7.57 -22.45
N GLU A 421 7.27 -6.58 -22.64
CA GLU A 421 7.58 -5.15 -22.48
C GLU A 421 8.04 -4.81 -21.05
N GLY A 422 7.38 -5.42 -20.07
CA GLY A 422 7.61 -5.16 -18.65
C GLY A 422 8.51 -6.16 -17.93
N SER A 423 9.06 -7.18 -18.61
CA SER A 423 9.76 -8.28 -17.91
C SER A 423 11.03 -7.83 -17.19
N LEU A 424 11.84 -6.96 -17.82
CA LEU A 424 13.06 -6.41 -17.23
C LEU A 424 12.79 -5.52 -16.00
N PRO A 425 11.91 -4.49 -16.07
CA PRO A 425 11.53 -3.73 -14.88
C PRO A 425 10.89 -4.62 -13.81
N ALA A 426 9.95 -5.51 -14.18
CA ALA A 426 9.26 -6.38 -13.23
C ALA A 426 10.26 -7.20 -12.42
N HIS A 427 11.20 -7.89 -13.09
CA HIS A 427 12.21 -8.69 -12.43
C HIS A 427 13.11 -7.83 -11.53
N ARG A 428 13.56 -6.66 -12.00
CA ARG A 428 14.36 -5.72 -11.21
C ARG A 428 13.67 -5.31 -9.91
N TRP A 429 12.40 -4.90 -9.97
CA TRP A 429 11.64 -4.47 -8.80
C TRP A 429 11.32 -5.64 -7.86
N LYS A 430 11.12 -6.86 -8.36
CA LYS A 430 11.04 -8.06 -7.50
C LYS A 430 12.35 -8.34 -6.76
N HIS A 431 13.51 -8.22 -7.41
CA HIS A 431 14.83 -8.38 -6.77
C HIS A 431 15.11 -7.31 -5.73
N LEU A 432 14.74 -6.06 -6.01
CA LEU A 432 14.83 -4.97 -5.03
C LEU A 432 13.92 -5.24 -3.82
N ALA A 433 12.69 -5.69 -4.06
CA ALA A 433 11.78 -6.08 -3.00
C ALA A 433 12.34 -7.20 -2.12
N GLU A 434 12.88 -8.26 -2.73
CA GLU A 434 13.55 -9.36 -2.02
C GLU A 434 14.68 -8.84 -1.12
N ARG A 435 15.53 -7.97 -1.67
CA ARG A 435 16.65 -7.38 -0.94
C ARG A 435 16.17 -6.55 0.25
N TRP A 436 15.16 -5.72 0.06
CA TRP A 436 14.65 -4.82 1.11
C TRP A 436 13.90 -5.57 2.21
N ILE A 437 13.07 -6.56 1.87
CA ILE A 437 12.40 -7.37 2.89
C ILE A 437 13.41 -8.22 3.67
N GLY A 438 14.45 -8.73 3.01
CA GLY A 438 15.53 -9.48 3.66
C GLY A 438 16.29 -8.60 4.65
N ALA A 439 16.59 -7.36 4.28
CA ALA A 439 17.20 -6.39 5.19
C ALA A 439 16.26 -6.02 6.37
N ALA A 440 14.97 -5.84 6.11
CA ALA A 440 13.98 -5.54 7.15
C ALA A 440 13.81 -6.69 8.15
N ALA A 441 13.77 -7.93 7.66
CA ALA A 441 13.67 -9.13 8.49
C ALA A 441 14.88 -9.28 9.43
N VAL A 442 16.08 -8.87 8.99
CA VAL A 442 17.27 -8.82 9.85
C VAL A 442 17.10 -7.79 10.96
N ALA A 443 16.66 -6.57 10.62
CA ALA A 443 16.54 -5.47 11.57
C ALA A 443 15.50 -5.73 12.67
N ARG A 444 14.40 -6.44 12.37
CA ARG A 444 13.34 -6.78 13.35
C ARG A 444 13.77 -7.76 14.45
N THR A 445 14.95 -8.37 14.35
CA THR A 445 15.48 -9.25 15.42
C THR A 445 16.06 -8.49 16.62
N SER A 446 16.18 -7.16 16.51
CA SER A 446 16.48 -6.27 17.64
C SER A 446 15.18 -5.95 18.41
N PRO A 447 15.18 -5.96 19.75
CA PRO A 447 13.99 -5.65 20.55
C PRO A 447 13.47 -4.27 20.14
N THR A 448 12.26 -4.26 19.56
CA THR A 448 11.60 -3.04 19.11
C THR A 448 11.10 -2.31 20.34
N GLU A 449 11.58 -1.09 20.58
CA GLU A 449 11.00 -0.19 21.58
C GLU A 449 9.51 -0.04 21.30
N ALA A 450 8.70 -0.11 22.37
CA ALA A 450 7.26 -0.01 22.27
C ALA A 450 6.88 1.30 21.57
N ALA A 451 5.90 1.24 20.67
CA ALA A 451 5.39 2.42 20.00
C ALA A 451 4.94 3.45 21.07
N PRO A 452 5.28 4.74 20.91
CA PRO A 452 4.89 5.76 21.87
C PRO A 452 3.37 5.86 21.97
N ASP A 453 2.89 6.07 23.20
CA ASP A 453 1.47 6.16 23.52
C ASP A 453 0.84 7.39 22.86
N ALA A 454 -0.25 7.20 22.09
CA ALA A 454 -0.87 8.24 21.25
C ALA A 454 -1.54 9.38 22.05
N ALA A 455 -1.61 9.25 23.38
CA ALA A 455 -2.23 10.23 24.28
C ALA A 455 -1.23 11.23 24.89
N ALA A 456 0.07 11.08 24.67
CA ALA A 456 1.08 12.00 25.22
C ALA A 456 1.11 13.35 24.47
N PRO A 457 1.38 14.48 25.14
CA PRO A 457 1.57 15.76 24.46
C PRO A 457 2.74 15.68 23.45
N CYS A 458 2.48 16.17 22.24
CA CYS A 458 3.36 16.07 21.07
C CYS A 458 4.81 16.55 21.38
N PRO A 459 5.83 15.67 21.35
CA PRO A 459 7.20 16.02 21.70
C PRO A 459 7.94 16.66 20.51
N GLY A 460 7.50 17.84 20.06
CA GLY A 460 8.22 18.66 19.07
C GLY A 460 8.71 17.87 17.83
N PRO A 461 10.00 18.00 17.42
CA PRO A 461 10.55 17.37 16.21
C PRO A 461 10.56 15.83 16.22
N LEU A 462 10.16 15.19 17.33
CA LEU A 462 9.98 13.74 17.44
C LEU A 462 8.52 13.31 17.26
N CYS A 463 7.68 14.16 16.64
CA CYS A 463 6.30 13.84 16.35
C CYS A 463 6.19 12.67 15.36
N THR A 464 5.96 11.47 15.90
CA THR A 464 5.74 10.24 15.12
C THR A 464 4.25 9.95 14.96
N GLY A 465 3.90 9.36 13.83
CA GLY A 465 2.58 8.81 13.51
C GLY A 465 2.73 7.49 12.77
N SER A 466 1.62 7.00 12.23
CA SER A 466 1.64 5.81 11.38
C SER A 466 0.95 6.08 10.05
N VAL A 467 1.49 5.52 8.98
CA VAL A 467 0.82 5.45 7.69
C VAL A 467 0.40 4.02 7.43
N MET A 468 -0.86 3.81 7.03
CA MET A 468 -1.36 2.51 6.59
C MET A 468 -1.65 2.56 5.09
N LEU A 469 -1.17 1.59 4.33
CA LEU A 469 -1.41 1.50 2.89
C LEU A 469 -2.52 0.48 2.60
N TYR A 470 -3.46 0.86 1.75
CA TYR A 470 -4.61 0.06 1.33
C TYR A 470 -4.52 -0.22 -0.16
N LEU A 471 -4.89 -1.44 -0.53
CA LEU A 471 -4.85 -1.90 -1.92
C LEU A 471 -6.26 -2.23 -2.41
N GLY A 472 -6.69 -1.52 -3.46
CA GLY A 472 -7.97 -1.74 -4.12
C GLY A 472 -9.16 -1.28 -3.26
N PRO A 473 -10.29 -2.01 -3.28
CA PRO A 473 -11.55 -1.52 -2.69
C PRO A 473 -11.58 -1.50 -1.16
N GLN A 474 -10.50 -1.91 -0.47
CA GLN A 474 -10.35 -1.80 0.99
C GLN A 474 -10.59 -0.36 1.48
N GLN A 475 -10.18 0.62 0.67
CA GLN A 475 -10.37 2.05 0.95
C GLN A 475 -11.84 2.45 1.09
N ALA A 476 -12.77 1.77 0.41
CA ALA A 476 -14.19 2.07 0.52
C ALA A 476 -14.72 1.77 1.93
N ALA A 477 -14.27 0.68 2.55
CA ALA A 477 -14.64 0.36 3.93
C ALA A 477 -14.08 1.37 4.93
N ILE A 478 -12.85 1.85 4.72
CA ILE A 478 -12.24 2.87 5.58
C ILE A 478 -12.92 4.22 5.38
N ARG A 479 -13.23 4.59 4.13
CA ARG A 479 -14.00 5.79 3.83
C ARG A 479 -15.34 5.76 4.54
N GLU A 480 -16.09 4.67 4.41
CA GLU A 480 -17.36 4.45 5.11
C GLU A 480 -17.20 4.54 6.64
N GLU A 481 -16.15 3.96 7.20
CA GLU A 481 -15.85 4.07 8.64
C GLU A 481 -15.63 5.54 9.07
N LEU A 482 -14.83 6.28 8.31
CA LEU A 482 -14.51 7.69 8.59
C LEU A 482 -15.73 8.61 8.42
N THR A 483 -16.60 8.33 7.44
CA THR A 483 -17.80 9.14 7.20
C THR A 483 -18.93 8.81 8.16
N THR A 484 -19.11 7.54 8.56
CA THR A 484 -20.19 7.13 9.48
C THR A 484 -19.91 7.44 10.95
N ARG A 485 -18.63 7.59 11.32
CA ARG A 485 -18.20 7.99 12.67
C ARG A 485 -17.29 9.22 12.58
N PRO A 486 -17.80 10.36 12.08
CA PRO A 486 -16.97 11.54 11.94
C PRO A 486 -16.52 11.99 13.33
N GLY A 487 -15.26 12.43 13.44
CA GLY A 487 -14.79 13.10 14.65
C GLY A 487 -15.31 14.55 14.69
N PRO A 488 -14.94 15.32 15.74
CA PRO A 488 -15.34 16.74 15.87
C PRO A 488 -14.81 17.64 14.74
N ARG A 489 -13.85 17.15 13.95
CA ARG A 489 -13.31 17.78 12.75
C ARG A 489 -13.39 16.78 11.62
N LEU A 490 -13.95 17.20 10.48
CA LEU A 490 -14.04 16.40 9.26
C LEU A 490 -13.67 17.24 8.03
N LEU A 491 -12.77 16.76 7.19
CA LEU A 491 -12.47 17.31 5.88
C LEU A 491 -12.85 16.28 4.82
N ILE A 492 -13.59 16.74 3.82
CA ILE A 492 -13.85 15.99 2.60
C ILE A 492 -13.43 16.89 1.44
N ALA A 493 -12.34 16.54 0.78
CA ALA A 493 -11.98 17.17 -0.48
C ALA A 493 -12.08 16.13 -1.59
N ASP A 494 -12.80 16.43 -2.66
CA ASP A 494 -12.93 15.55 -3.83
C ASP A 494 -12.89 16.42 -5.09
N SER A 495 -11.84 16.24 -5.89
CA SER A 495 -11.67 16.94 -7.16
C SER A 495 -12.71 16.59 -8.22
N ALA A 496 -13.41 15.46 -8.09
CA ALA A 496 -14.38 15.00 -9.09
C ALA A 496 -15.81 15.45 -8.77
N SER A 497 -16.06 15.88 -7.54
CA SER A 497 -17.38 16.34 -7.09
C SER A 497 -17.42 17.86 -6.99
N SER A 498 -18.61 18.43 -7.10
CA SER A 498 -18.81 19.83 -6.70
C SER A 498 -18.77 19.95 -5.17
N ARG A 499 -18.41 21.14 -4.69
CA ARG A 499 -18.39 21.51 -3.28
C ARG A 499 -19.78 21.34 -2.67
N ASP A 500 -20.82 21.73 -3.40
CA ASP A 500 -22.21 21.67 -2.91
C ASP A 500 -22.70 20.22 -2.77
N GLU A 501 -22.33 19.31 -3.69
CA GLU A 501 -22.60 17.87 -3.57
C GLU A 501 -21.92 17.28 -2.33
N LEU A 502 -20.63 17.59 -2.13
CA LEU A 502 -19.88 17.11 -0.98
C LEU A 502 -20.40 17.72 0.34
N ALA A 503 -20.90 18.95 0.30
CA ALA A 503 -21.51 19.60 1.46
C ALA A 503 -22.81 18.90 1.85
N ALA A 504 -23.64 18.55 0.86
CA ALA A 504 -24.85 17.74 1.06
C ALA A 504 -24.51 16.33 1.60
N GLU A 505 -23.53 15.65 1.00
CA GLU A 505 -23.02 14.36 1.48
C GLU A 505 -22.61 14.47 2.95
N SER A 506 -21.81 15.48 3.27
CA SER A 506 -21.37 15.71 4.65
C SER A 506 -22.59 15.93 5.55
N ALA A 507 -23.52 16.83 5.22
CA ALA A 507 -24.62 17.26 6.10
C ALA A 507 -25.50 16.11 6.61
N THR A 508 -25.62 15.02 5.86
CA THR A 508 -26.41 13.84 6.23
C THR A 508 -25.79 12.97 7.34
N THR A 509 -24.51 13.14 7.66
CA THR A 509 -23.85 12.35 8.72
C THR A 509 -24.31 12.81 10.11
N GLY A 510 -25.07 11.93 10.77
CA GLY A 510 -25.94 12.17 11.93
C GLY A 510 -25.28 12.41 13.29
N GLU A 511 -24.16 13.13 13.36
CA GLU A 511 -23.60 13.52 14.65
C GLU A 511 -24.49 14.56 15.37
N VAL A 512 -24.65 14.43 16.68
CA VAL A 512 -25.39 15.40 17.53
C VAL A 512 -24.46 16.43 18.17
N ARG A 513 -23.13 16.24 18.03
CA ARG A 513 -22.12 17.04 18.72
C ARG A 513 -21.70 18.29 17.92
N PRO A 514 -21.23 19.34 18.61
CA PRO A 514 -20.59 20.47 17.94
C PRO A 514 -19.38 20.02 17.15
N GLY A 515 -19.17 20.59 15.97
CA GLY A 515 -18.06 20.20 15.11
C GLY A 515 -17.82 21.14 13.95
N PHE A 516 -16.67 20.94 13.30
CA PHE A 516 -16.21 21.72 12.16
C PHE A 516 -16.07 20.82 10.94
N ARG A 517 -16.60 21.27 9.81
CA ARG A 517 -16.46 20.58 8.52
C ARG A 517 -15.83 21.47 7.48
N VAL A 518 -14.96 20.86 6.70
CA VAL A 518 -14.32 21.49 5.56
C VAL A 518 -14.62 20.64 4.33
N VAL A 519 -15.20 21.27 3.32
CA VAL A 519 -15.53 20.61 2.07
C VAL A 519 -14.78 21.29 0.94
N GLY A 520 -14.11 20.52 0.09
CA GLY A 520 -13.35 21.03 -1.05
C GLY A 520 -13.73 20.31 -2.34
N GLY A 521 -14.47 20.95 -3.22
CA GLY A 521 -14.86 20.41 -4.52
C GLY A 521 -13.99 20.90 -5.67
N SER A 522 -14.37 20.48 -6.87
CA SER A 522 -13.86 20.97 -8.17
C SER A 522 -14.04 22.49 -8.39
N ASP A 523 -14.98 23.11 -7.68
CA ASP A 523 -15.42 24.51 -7.80
C ASP A 523 -15.09 25.36 -6.56
N GLY A 524 -14.34 24.83 -5.59
CA GLY A 524 -13.82 25.60 -4.45
C GLY A 524 -14.08 24.95 -3.09
N TRP A 525 -14.03 25.75 -2.02
CA TRP A 525 -14.09 25.26 -0.65
C TRP A 525 -15.24 25.87 0.16
N GLN A 526 -15.83 25.08 1.05
CA GLN A 526 -16.92 25.46 1.95
C GLN A 526 -16.60 25.05 3.39
N PHE A 527 -16.79 25.99 4.31
CA PHE A 527 -16.64 25.78 5.74
C PHE A 527 -18.01 25.70 6.40
N MET A 528 -18.20 24.67 7.20
CA MET A 528 -19.44 24.48 7.93
C MET A 528 -19.15 24.30 9.41
N ASN A 529 -19.99 24.89 10.25
CA ASN A 529 -19.95 24.73 11.69
C ASN A 529 -21.35 24.33 12.16
N ARG A 530 -21.38 23.53 13.21
CA ARG A 530 -22.58 23.16 13.92
C ARG A 530 -22.38 23.43 15.41
N SER A 531 -23.23 24.28 15.96
CA SER A 531 -23.39 24.46 17.41
C SER A 531 -24.38 23.44 17.97
N THR A 532 -24.32 23.20 19.29
CA THR A 532 -25.16 22.21 19.97
C THR A 532 -26.65 22.41 19.65
N GLY A 533 -27.31 21.38 19.11
CA GLY A 533 -28.75 21.39 18.81
C GLY A 533 -29.16 22.15 17.54
N MET A 534 -28.22 22.73 16.79
CA MET A 534 -28.48 23.44 15.53
C MET A 534 -28.22 22.56 14.31
N ALA A 535 -28.76 22.92 13.15
CA ALA A 535 -28.35 22.33 11.87
C ALA A 535 -26.94 22.80 11.48
N TRP A 536 -26.31 22.13 10.51
CA TRP A 536 -25.07 22.62 9.91
C TRP A 536 -25.32 23.97 9.24
N SER A 537 -24.46 24.95 9.54
CA SER A 537 -24.50 26.28 8.94
C SER A 537 -23.19 26.57 8.22
N THR A 538 -23.29 27.15 7.02
CA THR A 538 -22.12 27.62 6.26
C THR A 538 -21.54 28.84 6.97
N VAL A 539 -20.26 28.79 7.30
CA VAL A 539 -19.54 29.88 7.98
C VAL A 539 -18.80 30.74 6.98
N ASP A 540 -18.17 30.11 5.99
CA ASP A 540 -17.33 30.77 5.01
C ASP A 540 -17.30 29.95 3.71
N THR A 541 -17.18 30.63 2.59
CA THR A 541 -17.02 30.05 1.25
C THR A 541 -15.88 30.79 0.57
N SER A 542 -14.86 30.07 0.16
CA SER A 542 -13.71 30.66 -0.53
C SER A 542 -13.52 30.06 -1.92
N GLU A 543 -13.21 30.94 -2.88
CA GLU A 543 -12.72 30.59 -4.21
C GLU A 543 -11.26 30.14 -4.12
N LEU A 544 -11.02 29.05 -3.39
CA LEU A 544 -9.71 28.43 -3.33
C LEU A 544 -9.50 27.52 -4.53
N VAL A 545 -8.22 27.35 -4.88
CA VAL A 545 -7.80 26.51 -6.01
C VAL A 545 -8.28 25.08 -5.77
N PRO A 546 -9.00 24.47 -6.72
CA PRO A 546 -9.46 23.10 -6.57
C PRO A 546 -8.27 22.12 -6.46
N PRO A 547 -8.49 20.93 -5.89
CA PRO A 547 -7.44 19.90 -5.82
C PRO A 547 -6.93 19.56 -7.22
N THR A 548 -5.62 19.41 -7.37
CA THR A 548 -5.00 19.18 -8.68
C THR A 548 -4.90 17.70 -9.02
N GLY A 549 -5.95 17.18 -9.65
CA GLY A 549 -6.04 15.77 -10.08
C GLY A 549 -7.13 15.01 -9.34
N PRO A 550 -7.48 13.78 -9.77
CA PRO A 550 -8.63 13.03 -9.29
C PRO A 550 -8.26 12.44 -7.93
N CYS A 551 -8.34 13.24 -6.87
CA CYS A 551 -7.96 12.87 -5.53
C CYS A 551 -9.12 13.16 -4.59
N ARG A 552 -9.41 12.21 -3.71
CA ARG A 552 -10.33 12.37 -2.60
C ARG A 552 -9.56 12.26 -1.31
N VAL A 553 -9.72 13.25 -0.44
CA VAL A 553 -9.17 13.28 0.91
C VAL A 553 -10.35 13.26 1.87
N THR A 554 -10.41 12.23 2.71
CA THR A 554 -11.37 12.15 3.82
C THR A 554 -10.58 12.14 5.11
N ALA A 555 -10.65 13.21 5.91
CA ALA A 555 -9.88 13.31 7.14
C ALA A 555 -10.77 13.61 8.35
N VAL A 556 -10.55 12.89 9.44
CA VAL A 556 -11.03 13.21 10.78
C VAL A 556 -9.85 13.65 11.65
N THR A 557 -10.14 14.24 12.83
CA THR A 557 -9.15 14.87 13.75
C THR A 557 -7.77 14.21 13.80
N ASP A 558 -7.71 12.89 13.88
CA ASP A 558 -6.50 12.10 14.07
C ASP A 558 -6.24 11.07 12.96
N ARG A 559 -7.07 11.04 11.89
CA ARG A 559 -6.95 10.09 10.78
C ARG A 559 -7.26 10.73 9.44
N TRP A 560 -6.37 10.61 8.47
CA TRP A 560 -6.58 11.08 7.09
C TRP A 560 -6.63 9.88 6.18
N LEU A 561 -7.50 9.87 5.17
CA LEU A 561 -7.55 8.91 4.07
C LEU A 561 -7.36 9.68 2.77
N VAL A 562 -6.38 9.29 1.97
CA VAL A 562 -6.08 9.88 0.66
C VAL A 562 -6.27 8.82 -0.41
N GLU A 563 -7.13 9.11 -1.38
CA GLU A 563 -7.60 8.19 -2.40
C GLU A 563 -7.49 8.82 -3.77
N GLN A 564 -7.28 8.00 -4.79
CA GLN A 564 -7.38 8.45 -6.17
C GLN A 564 -8.80 8.15 -6.70
N VAL A 565 -9.48 9.17 -7.21
CA VAL A 565 -10.84 9.13 -7.74
C VAL A 565 -10.81 8.60 -9.17
N ASP A 566 -11.92 8.00 -9.63
CA ASP A 566 -12.13 7.48 -11.00
C ASP A 566 -11.49 6.14 -11.40
N ARG A 567 -10.82 5.42 -10.50
CA ARG A 567 -10.34 4.06 -10.78
C ARG A 567 -10.91 3.02 -9.81
N PRO A 568 -11.93 2.23 -10.22
CA PRO A 568 -12.58 1.26 -9.32
C PRO A 568 -11.71 0.04 -8.99
N VAL A 569 -10.58 -0.18 -9.66
CA VAL A 569 -9.81 -1.41 -9.53
C VAL A 569 -8.32 -1.07 -9.32
N SER A 570 -7.79 -1.47 -8.16
CA SER A 570 -6.34 -1.43 -7.81
C SER A 570 -5.74 -0.08 -7.38
N ALA A 571 -6.55 0.89 -6.99
CA ALA A 571 -6.06 2.11 -6.34
C ALA A 571 -5.22 1.79 -5.10
N LEU A 572 -4.03 2.35 -5.04
CA LEU A 572 -3.24 2.41 -3.83
C LEU A 572 -3.69 3.69 -3.11
N SER A 573 -4.16 3.55 -1.89
CA SER A 573 -4.53 4.66 -1.03
C SER A 573 -3.80 4.53 0.29
N PHE A 574 -3.76 5.61 1.06
CA PHE A 574 -3.12 5.58 2.37
C PHE A 574 -3.95 6.30 3.40
N THR A 575 -3.85 5.84 4.64
CA THR A 575 -4.24 6.62 5.81
C THR A 575 -3.05 7.07 6.61
N VAL A 576 -3.13 8.26 7.19
CA VAL A 576 -2.18 8.74 8.20
C VAL A 576 -2.91 8.86 9.53
N ASN A 577 -2.34 8.30 10.59
CA ASN A 577 -2.92 8.31 11.93
C ASN A 577 -1.97 8.94 12.96
N GLY A 578 -2.54 9.49 14.02
CA GLY A 578 -1.82 10.02 15.19
C GLY A 578 -1.46 11.50 15.06
N HIS A 579 -0.45 11.95 15.81
CA HIS A 579 -0.11 13.38 15.87
C HIS A 579 0.28 13.99 14.52
N VAL A 580 0.88 13.21 13.62
CA VAL A 580 1.22 13.67 12.26
C VAL A 580 -0.03 14.11 11.49
N ALA A 581 -1.14 13.37 11.62
CA ALA A 581 -2.42 13.72 11.03
C ALA A 581 -3.04 14.98 11.66
N THR A 582 -2.93 15.12 12.98
CA THR A 582 -3.40 16.32 13.69
C THR A 582 -2.58 17.56 13.32
N ARG A 583 -1.26 17.45 13.20
CA ARG A 583 -0.38 18.54 12.74
C ARG A 583 -0.64 18.92 11.30
N ALA A 584 -0.94 17.94 10.44
CA ALA A 584 -1.41 18.24 9.09
C ALA A 584 -2.69 19.08 9.09
N TRP A 585 -3.63 18.75 9.96
CA TRP A 585 -4.84 19.56 10.14
C TRP A 585 -4.54 20.99 10.59
N GLU A 586 -3.67 21.15 11.60
CA GLU A 586 -3.24 22.47 12.10
C GLU A 586 -2.58 23.31 11.02
N ARG A 587 -1.64 22.74 10.24
CA ARG A 587 -1.01 23.43 9.11
C ARG A 587 -2.02 23.87 8.06
N THR A 588 -3.04 23.05 7.79
CA THR A 588 -4.12 23.39 6.86
C THR A 588 -4.98 24.56 7.38
N ALA A 589 -5.14 24.67 8.70
CA ALA A 589 -5.88 25.75 9.33
C ALA A 589 -5.04 27.05 9.44
N GLU A 590 -3.76 26.94 9.80
CA GLU A 590 -2.82 28.07 9.88
C GLU A 590 -2.49 28.68 8.52
N PHE A 591 -2.48 27.86 7.47
CA PHE A 591 -2.40 28.33 6.07
C PHE A 591 -3.44 29.42 5.76
N ARG A 592 -4.54 29.49 6.53
CA ARG A 592 -5.63 30.44 6.31
C ARG A 592 -5.55 31.70 7.17
N SER A 593 -4.87 31.68 8.33
CA SER A 593 -4.76 32.88 9.16
C SER A 593 -3.77 33.90 8.59
N THR A 594 -2.88 33.47 7.70
CA THR A 594 -1.82 34.30 7.10
C THR A 594 -2.20 34.92 5.76
N THR A 595 -3.34 34.56 5.18
CA THR A 595 -3.88 35.28 4.01
C THR A 595 -4.55 36.55 4.54
N PRO A 596 -3.99 37.76 4.30
CA PRO A 596 -4.57 38.97 4.85
C PRO A 596 -6.01 39.12 4.36
N PRO A 597 -6.97 39.46 5.24
CA PRO A 597 -8.31 39.78 4.80
C PRO A 597 -8.15 40.90 3.77
N ASN A 598 -8.69 40.69 2.56
CA ASN A 598 -8.62 41.64 1.46
C ASN A 598 -8.80 43.05 2.00
N GLY A 599 -7.71 43.82 1.94
CA GLY A 599 -7.65 45.16 2.46
C GLY A 599 -8.79 45.97 1.88
N GLU A 600 -9.48 46.68 2.78
CA GLU A 600 -10.38 47.76 2.44
C GLU A 600 -9.80 48.53 1.26
N SER A 601 -10.54 48.53 0.15
CA SER A 601 -10.27 49.39 -0.99
C SER A 601 -10.10 50.81 -0.47
N GLY A 602 -8.84 51.26 -0.40
CA GLY A 602 -8.51 52.63 -0.06
C GLY A 602 -9.27 53.54 -1.00
N ARG A 603 -10.17 54.35 -0.43
CA ARG A 603 -10.74 55.52 -1.09
C ARG A 603 -9.56 56.34 -1.62
N GLY A 604 -9.42 56.39 -2.94
CA GLY A 604 -8.50 57.31 -3.58
C GLY A 604 -8.83 58.76 -3.17
N PRO A 605 -7.82 59.65 -3.10
CA PRO A 605 -8.07 61.05 -2.81
C PRO A 605 -8.91 61.65 -3.94
N THR A 606 -10.11 62.12 -3.62
CA THR A 606 -10.89 62.99 -4.49
C THR A 606 -10.09 64.26 -4.75
N ALA A 607 -9.65 64.44 -6.00
CA ALA A 607 -9.21 65.73 -6.50
C ALA A 607 -10.39 66.70 -6.44
N GLY A 608 -10.29 67.68 -5.54
CA GLY A 608 -11.16 68.85 -5.48
C GLY A 608 -10.50 70.02 -6.19
N GLU A 609 -11.32 70.77 -6.92
CA GLU A 609 -11.01 71.66 -8.02
C GLU A 609 -10.27 72.96 -7.65
N ALA A 610 -9.61 73.50 -8.66
CA ALA A 610 -9.16 74.88 -8.72
C ALA A 610 -10.34 75.85 -8.79
N HIS A 611 -10.29 76.88 -7.95
CA HIS A 611 -10.65 78.26 -8.31
C HIS A 611 -9.80 79.25 -7.53
#